data_AF-A0A7W7RML2-F1
#
_entry.id   AF-A0A7W7RML2-F1
#
_cell.length_a   1.000
_cell.length_b   1.000
_cell.length_c   1.000
_cell.angle_alpha   90.00
_cell.angle_beta   90.00
_cell.angle_gamma   90.00
#
_symmetry.space_group_name_H-M   'P 1'
#
loop_
_entity.id
_entity.type
_entity.pdbx_description
1 polymer ?
#
loop_
_entity_poly.entity_id
_entity_poly.type
_entity_poly.pdbx_seq_one_letter_code
_entity_poly.pdbx_strand_id
1 'polypeptide(L)'
;MADDDPVRDIATAPSAQARAQAHARDAEDHAQRIATELRRTGAVVLACADDAERDQARHAGRRAGDIIGRSVRTKILPDQSVGIWDAERQDNPLQARLDERRATRTMDQAFARLGPLTGHHTPDVGP
;
A
#
# COMPACT_ATOMS: atom_id res chain seq x y z
N MET A 1 62.50 4.52 14.52
CA MET A 1 61.45 4.41 15.56
C MET A 1 60.13 4.60 14.85
N ALA A 2 59.33 3.54 14.84
CA ALA A 2 58.06 3.46 14.14
C ALA A 2 56.95 3.86 15.11
N ASP A 3 56.10 4.79 14.69
CA ASP A 3 54.79 5.05 15.29
C ASP A 3 53.79 5.20 14.13
N ASP A 4 53.51 4.07 13.48
CA ASP A 4 52.31 3.90 12.64
C ASP A 4 51.19 3.47 13.59
N ASP A 5 50.45 4.44 14.12
CA ASP A 5 49.24 4.19 14.90
C ASP A 5 48.09 3.92 13.90
N PRO A 6 47.59 2.68 13.77
CA PRO A 6 46.58 2.38 12.77
C PRO A 6 45.25 3.00 13.22
N VAL A 7 44.93 4.17 12.65
CA VAL A 7 43.60 4.78 12.70
C VAL A 7 42.62 3.78 12.06
N ARG A 8 42.03 2.91 12.89
CA ARG A 8 41.04 1.94 12.44
C ARG A 8 39.83 2.68 11.89
N ASP A 9 39.55 2.47 10.61
CA ASP A 9 38.32 2.90 9.95
C ASP A 9 37.09 2.54 10.81
N ILE A 10 36.39 3.58 11.26
CA ILE A 10 35.17 3.48 12.10
C ILE A 10 34.09 2.60 11.43
N ALA A 11 34.17 2.42 10.11
CA ALA A 11 33.32 1.53 9.32
C ALA A 11 33.41 0.04 9.70
N THR A 12 34.45 -0.39 10.42
CA THR A 12 34.67 -1.80 10.81
C THR A 12 34.51 -2.09 12.31
N ALA A 13 34.10 -1.09 13.11
CA ALA A 13 33.87 -1.29 14.53
C ALA A 13 32.73 -2.32 14.77
N PRO A 14 32.91 -3.31 15.65
CA PRO A 14 31.89 -4.33 15.95
C PRO A 14 30.54 -3.74 16.37
N SER A 15 30.55 -2.58 17.02
CA SER A 15 29.35 -1.84 17.41
C SER A 15 28.62 -1.20 16.22
N ALA A 16 29.35 -0.72 15.21
CA ALA A 16 28.77 -0.20 13.97
C ALA A 16 28.14 -1.34 13.15
N GLN A 17 28.81 -2.49 13.09
CA GLN A 17 28.28 -3.71 12.46
C GLN A 17 27.02 -4.22 13.17
N ALA A 18 27.01 -4.29 14.50
CA ALA A 18 25.86 -4.73 15.28
C ALA A 18 24.64 -3.81 15.09
N ARG A 19 24.84 -2.49 15.05
CA ARG A 19 23.78 -1.52 14.75
C ARG A 19 23.25 -1.67 13.32
N ALA A 20 24.14 -1.82 12.34
CA ALA A 20 23.73 -2.06 10.95
C ALA A 20 22.90 -3.35 10.82
N GLN A 21 23.26 -4.41 11.53
CA GLN A 21 22.50 -5.66 11.56
C GLN A 21 21.12 -5.50 12.22
N ALA A 22 21.02 -4.75 13.32
CA ALA A 22 19.73 -4.48 13.95
C ALA A 22 18.81 -3.68 13.02
N HIS A 23 19.31 -2.61 12.40
CA HIS A 23 18.56 -1.82 11.42
C HIS A 23 18.13 -2.64 10.20
N ALA A 24 18.97 -3.56 9.74
CA ALA A 24 18.62 -4.45 8.63
C ALA A 24 17.47 -5.40 9.01
N ARG A 25 17.45 -5.92 10.24
CA ARG A 25 16.35 -6.77 10.75
C ARG A 25 15.05 -5.99 10.87
N ASP A 26 15.09 -4.78 11.43
CA ASP A 26 13.90 -3.95 11.56
C ASP A 26 13.28 -3.61 10.19
N ALA A 27 14.12 -3.34 9.19
CA ALA A 27 13.69 -3.08 7.82
C ALA A 27 13.08 -4.32 7.15
N GLU A 28 13.63 -5.51 7.42
CA GLU A 28 13.12 -6.78 6.92
C GLU A 28 11.76 -7.12 7.55
N ASP A 29 11.63 -6.95 8.86
CA ASP A 29 10.37 -7.12 9.59
C ASP A 29 9.29 -6.18 9.07
N HIS A 30 9.65 -4.93 8.78
CA HIS A 30 8.72 -3.96 8.21
C HIS A 30 8.25 -4.41 6.81
N ALA A 31 9.17 -4.81 5.93
CA ALA A 31 8.81 -5.32 4.60
C ALA A 31 7.94 -6.58 4.68
N GLN A 32 8.20 -7.47 5.64
CA GLN A 32 7.42 -8.69 5.85
C GLN A 32 5.98 -8.39 6.30
N ARG A 33 5.78 -7.37 7.15
CA ARG A 33 4.43 -6.91 7.54
C ARG A 33 3.67 -6.36 6.34
N ILE A 34 4.31 -5.52 5.53
CA ILE A 34 3.72 -4.99 4.30
C ILE A 34 3.36 -6.14 3.35
N ALA A 35 4.27 -7.09 3.13
CA ALA A 35 4.03 -8.26 2.27
C ALA A 35 2.83 -9.09 2.75
N THR A 36 2.70 -9.29 4.06
CA THR A 36 1.58 -10.01 4.67
C THR A 36 0.26 -9.30 4.38
N GLU A 37 0.22 -7.98 4.56
CA GLU A 37 -0.95 -7.19 4.25
C GLU A 37 -1.25 -7.17 2.75
N LEU A 38 -0.26 -6.98 1.87
CA LEU A 38 -0.44 -7.03 0.41
C LEU A 38 -1.03 -8.37 -0.05
N ARG A 39 -0.62 -9.51 0.53
CA ARG A 39 -1.24 -10.82 0.26
C ARG A 39 -2.72 -10.83 0.67
N ARG A 40 -3.03 -10.28 1.84
CA ARG A 40 -4.40 -10.27 2.38
C ARG A 40 -5.32 -9.32 1.61
N THR A 41 -4.95 -8.05 1.55
CA THR A 41 -5.81 -6.93 1.13
C THR A 41 -5.55 -6.46 -0.29
N GLY A 42 -4.32 -6.62 -0.79
CA GLY A 42 -3.90 -6.15 -2.12
C GLY A 42 -3.37 -4.73 -2.13
N ALA A 43 -3.56 -3.98 -1.03
CA ALA A 43 -3.05 -2.64 -0.87
C ALA A 43 -2.83 -2.28 0.61
N VAL A 44 -1.88 -1.39 0.85
CA VAL A 44 -1.50 -0.84 2.15
C VAL A 44 -1.29 0.67 2.01
N VAL A 45 -1.68 1.43 3.03
CA VAL A 45 -1.36 2.85 3.15
C VAL A 45 -0.57 3.04 4.43
N LEU A 46 0.58 3.69 4.32
CA LEU A 46 1.47 3.98 5.44
C LEU A 46 1.48 5.49 5.70
N ALA A 47 1.11 5.89 6.91
CA ALA A 47 1.30 7.27 7.36
C ALA A 47 2.81 7.53 7.54
N CYS A 48 3.28 8.67 7.04
CA CYS A 48 4.68 9.09 7.12
C CYS A 48 4.75 10.52 7.62
N ALA A 49 5.57 10.77 8.64
CA ALA A 49 5.75 12.10 9.23
C ALA A 49 6.61 13.00 8.34
N ASP A 50 7.63 12.45 7.69
CA ASP A 50 8.61 13.18 6.89
C ASP A 50 9.00 12.48 5.58
N ASP A 51 9.85 13.12 4.78
CA ASP A 51 10.32 12.58 3.50
C ASP A 51 11.18 11.33 3.67
N ALA A 52 11.93 11.22 4.77
CA ALA A 52 12.78 10.07 5.02
C ALA A 52 11.94 8.82 5.30
N GLU A 53 10.87 8.94 6.08
CA GLU A 53 9.89 7.88 6.30
C GLU A 53 9.15 7.50 5.01
N ARG A 54 8.82 8.49 4.16
CA ARG A 54 8.21 8.21 2.84
C ARG A 54 9.14 7.38 1.96
N ASP A 55 10.42 7.70 1.92
CA ASP A 55 11.40 6.96 1.13
C ASP A 55 11.64 5.55 1.69
N GLN A 56 11.69 5.41 3.01
CA GLN A 56 11.75 4.11 3.69
C GLN A 56 10.52 3.25 3.36
N ALA A 57 9.32 3.82 3.45
CA ALA A 57 8.07 3.15 3.09
C ALA A 57 8.07 2.66 1.63
N ARG A 58 8.56 3.49 0.69
CA ARG A 58 8.69 3.09 -0.72
C ARG A 58 9.71 1.97 -0.92
N HIS A 59 10.83 2.01 -0.21
CA HIS A 59 11.84 0.94 -0.26
C HIS A 59 11.29 -0.37 0.34
N ALA A 60 10.63 -0.30 1.49
CA ALA A 60 9.99 -1.45 2.12
C ALA A 60 8.87 -2.04 1.23
N GLY A 61 8.10 -1.19 0.54
CA GLY A 61 7.09 -1.62 -0.44
C GLY A 61 7.68 -2.39 -1.63
N ARG A 62 8.81 -1.94 -2.18
CA ARG A 62 9.52 -2.68 -3.24
C ARG A 62 9.99 -4.04 -2.75
N ARG A 63 10.62 -4.08 -1.58
CA ARG A 63 11.11 -5.32 -0.96
C ARG A 63 9.96 -6.28 -0.62
N ALA A 64 8.80 -5.75 -0.20
CA ALA A 64 7.59 -6.53 -0.01
C ALA A 64 7.11 -7.17 -1.31
N GLY A 65 7.21 -6.47 -2.45
CA GLY A 65 6.98 -7.00 -3.79
C GLY A 65 7.86 -8.22 -4.10
N ASP A 66 9.16 -8.11 -3.81
CA ASP A 66 10.12 -9.22 -3.97
C ASP A 66 9.72 -10.42 -3.09
N ILE A 67 9.31 -10.17 -1.84
CA ILE A 67 8.87 -11.21 -0.88
C ILE A 67 7.59 -11.94 -1.36
N ILE A 68 6.65 -11.22 -1.99
CA ILE A 68 5.42 -11.83 -2.52
C ILE A 68 5.59 -12.38 -3.94
N GLY A 69 6.73 -12.10 -4.59
CA GLY A 69 7.03 -12.50 -5.96
C GLY A 69 6.15 -11.81 -7.00
N ARG A 70 5.77 -10.54 -6.79
CA ARG A 70 4.90 -9.77 -7.69
C ARG A 70 5.31 -8.31 -7.77
N SER A 71 5.05 -7.67 -8.90
CA SER A 71 5.27 -6.23 -9.07
C SER A 71 4.35 -5.41 -8.15
N VAL A 72 4.95 -4.50 -7.40
CA VAL A 72 4.26 -3.56 -6.50
C VAL A 72 4.42 -2.13 -7.02
N ARG A 73 3.36 -1.34 -6.93
CA ARG A 73 3.38 0.11 -7.21
C ARG A 73 3.32 0.90 -5.91
N THR A 74 3.99 2.05 -5.90
CA THR A 74 4.00 2.99 -4.77
C THR A 74 3.63 4.39 -5.25
N LYS A 75 2.85 5.14 -4.47
CA LYS A 75 2.55 6.55 -4.74
C LYS A 75 2.40 7.34 -3.44
N ILE A 76 2.89 8.58 -3.44
CA ILE A 76 2.63 9.55 -2.37
C ILE A 76 1.22 10.10 -2.57
N LEU A 77 0.38 9.98 -1.55
CA LEU A 77 -1.00 10.43 -1.55
C LEU A 77 -1.09 11.92 -1.16
N PRO A 78 -2.23 12.59 -1.42
CA PRO A 78 -2.38 14.03 -1.12
C PRO A 78 -2.19 14.40 0.36
N ASP A 79 -2.42 13.45 1.27
CA ASP A 79 -2.22 13.59 2.72
C ASP A 79 -0.78 13.26 3.16
N GLN A 80 0.16 13.16 2.22
CA GLN A 80 1.58 12.83 2.44
C GLN A 80 1.84 11.39 2.93
N SER A 81 0.83 10.53 2.94
CA SER A 81 1.00 9.09 3.18
C SER A 81 1.53 8.37 1.93
N VAL A 82 2.06 7.16 2.09
CA VAL A 82 2.51 6.31 0.99
C VAL A 82 1.53 5.16 0.78
N GLY A 83 0.87 5.17 -0.38
CA GLY A 83 0.07 4.04 -0.86
C GLY A 83 0.96 3.03 -1.58
N ILE A 84 0.78 1.74 -1.25
CA ILE A 84 1.50 0.59 -1.80
C ILE A 84 0.46 -0.43 -2.26
N TRP A 85 0.50 -0.90 -3.51
CA TRP A 85 -0.46 -1.89 -3.99
C TRP A 85 0.17 -2.90 -4.95
N ASP A 86 -0.34 -4.13 -4.90
CA ASP A 86 0.00 -5.21 -5.82
C ASP A 86 -0.54 -4.85 -7.21
N ALA A 87 0.36 -4.69 -8.18
CA ALA A 87 0.02 -4.25 -9.53
C ALA A 87 -0.42 -5.40 -10.45
N GLU A 88 -0.15 -6.64 -10.05
CA GLU A 88 -0.46 -7.85 -10.80
C GLU A 88 -1.71 -8.56 -10.26
N ARG A 89 -2.18 -8.16 -9.08
CA ARG A 89 -3.45 -8.63 -8.54
C ARG A 89 -4.59 -8.11 -9.42
N GLN A 90 -5.15 -9.00 -10.24
CA GLN A 90 -6.43 -8.77 -10.91
C GLN A 90 -7.44 -8.29 -9.86
N ASP A 91 -8.09 -7.16 -10.16
CA ASP A 91 -9.04 -6.40 -9.34
C ASP A 91 -8.83 -6.55 -7.82
N ASN A 92 -8.04 -5.63 -7.24
CA ASN A 92 -7.83 -5.52 -5.80
C ASN A 92 -9.18 -5.75 -5.08
N PRO A 93 -9.36 -6.82 -4.30
CA PRO A 93 -10.67 -7.21 -3.77
C PRO A 93 -11.25 -6.20 -2.78
N LEU A 94 -10.43 -5.36 -2.15
CA LEU A 94 -10.92 -4.21 -1.39
C LEU A 94 -11.38 -3.08 -2.30
N GLN A 95 -10.67 -2.81 -3.39
CA GLN A 95 -11.07 -1.82 -4.39
C GLN A 95 -12.35 -2.28 -5.10
N ALA A 96 -12.43 -3.55 -5.51
CA ALA A 96 -13.65 -4.14 -6.06
C ALA A 96 -14.82 -4.05 -5.07
N ARG A 97 -14.61 -4.34 -3.77
CA ARG A 97 -15.65 -4.17 -2.74
C ARG A 97 -16.02 -2.71 -2.48
N LEU A 98 -15.07 -1.78 -2.56
CA LEU A 98 -15.32 -0.35 -2.38
C LEU A 98 -16.04 0.23 -3.60
N ASP A 99 -15.66 -0.18 -4.80
CA ASP A 99 -16.27 0.19 -6.06
C ASP A 99 -17.67 -0.42 -6.16
N GLU A 100 -17.85 -1.68 -5.73
CA GLU A 100 -19.16 -2.32 -5.58
C GLU A 100 -20.05 -1.54 -4.59
N ARG A 101 -19.56 -1.23 -3.38
CA ARG A 101 -20.33 -0.44 -2.40
C ARG A 101 -20.67 0.97 -2.90
N ARG A 102 -19.75 1.61 -3.62
CA ARG A 102 -19.99 2.93 -4.24
C ARG A 102 -21.04 2.82 -5.34
N ALA A 103 -20.90 1.82 -6.21
CA ALA A 103 -21.85 1.54 -7.27
C ALA A 103 -23.25 1.23 -6.72
N THR A 104 -23.38 0.35 -5.71
CA THR A 104 -24.65 0.06 -5.04
C THR A 104 -25.28 1.33 -4.49
N ARG A 105 -24.51 2.16 -3.76
CA ARG A 105 -25.03 3.41 -3.21
C ARG A 105 -25.48 4.39 -4.29
N THR A 106 -24.75 4.48 -5.40
CA THR A 106 -25.14 5.31 -6.55
C THR A 106 -26.39 4.77 -7.23
N MET A 107 -26.54 3.45 -7.38
CA MET A 107 -27.73 2.81 -7.94
C MET A 107 -28.95 3.01 -7.03
N ASP A 108 -28.81 2.83 -5.72
CA ASP A 108 -29.88 3.06 -4.74
C ASP A 108 -30.36 4.52 -4.78
N GLN A 109 -29.42 5.48 -4.85
CA GLN A 109 -29.74 6.89 -4.99
C GLN A 109 -30.44 7.21 -6.31
N ALA A 110 -29.97 6.62 -7.41
CA ALA A 110 -30.59 6.78 -8.72
C ALA A 110 -32.01 6.20 -8.73
N PHE A 111 -32.21 5.01 -8.15
CA PHE A 111 -33.51 4.35 -8.03
C PHE A 111 -34.48 5.15 -7.15
N ALA A 112 -34.02 5.66 -6.01
CA ALA A 112 -34.84 6.51 -5.15
C ALA A 112 -35.26 7.82 -5.83
N ARG A 113 -34.41 8.36 -6.72
CA ARG A 113 -34.68 9.63 -7.41
C ARG A 113 -35.53 9.47 -8.67
N LEU A 114 -35.33 8.39 -9.43
CA LEU A 114 -35.88 8.22 -10.77
C LEU A 114 -36.91 7.09 -10.87
N GLY A 115 -37.01 6.24 -9.84
CA GLY A 115 -37.72 4.96 -9.94
C GLY A 115 -36.99 3.95 -10.84
N PRO A 116 -37.49 2.70 -10.91
CA PRO A 116 -36.99 1.70 -11.85
C PRO A 116 -37.14 2.18 -13.31
N LEU A 117 -36.08 1.98 -14.11
CA LEU A 117 -36.08 2.28 -15.55
C LEU A 117 -36.98 1.34 -16.39
N THR A 118 -37.53 0.28 -15.79
CA THR A 118 -38.47 -0.64 -16.45
C THR A 118 -39.90 -0.25 -16.08
N GLY A 119 -40.63 0.25 -17.08
CA GLY A 119 -42.01 0.71 -16.94
C GLY A 119 -43.05 -0.41 -16.80
N HIS A 120 -44.20 -0.03 -16.25
CA HIS A 120 -45.54 -0.24 -16.81
C HIS A 120 -46.57 0.40 -15.87
N HIS A 121 -47.13 1.54 -16.25
CA HIS A 121 -48.53 1.85 -15.96
C HIS A 121 -49.03 2.95 -16.89
N THR A 122 -49.39 2.57 -18.11
CA THR A 122 -50.53 3.19 -18.80
C THR A 122 -51.78 2.48 -18.29
N PRO A 123 -52.68 3.10 -17.54
CA PRO A 123 -54.08 2.75 -17.63
C PRO A 123 -54.61 3.42 -18.91
N ASP A 124 -54.41 2.73 -20.03
CA ASP A 124 -55.22 2.97 -21.22
C ASP A 124 -56.56 2.26 -20.98
N VAL A 125 -57.53 3.02 -20.45
CA VAL A 125 -58.95 2.66 -20.52
C VAL A 125 -59.75 3.97 -20.69
N GLY A 126 -59.82 4.45 -21.92
CA GLY A 126 -61.10 5.00 -22.43
C GLY A 126 -61.99 3.83 -22.89
N PRO A 127 -63.31 3.99 -23.02
CA PRO A 127 -64.06 5.23 -23.24
C PRO A 127 -64.87 5.76 -22.04
#